data_AF-A0A2D1SYX5-F1
#
_entry.id   AF-A0A2D1SYX5-F1
#
_cell.length_a   1.000
_cell.length_b   1.000
_cell.length_c   1.000
_cell.angle_alpha   90.00
_cell.angle_beta   90.00
_cell.angle_gamma   90.00
#
_symmetry.space_group_name_H-M   'P 1'
#
loop_
_entity.id
_entity.type
_entity.pdbx_description
1 polymer ?
#
loop_
_entity_poly.entity_id
_entity_poly.type
_entity_poly.pdbx_seq_one_letter_code
_entity_poly.pdbx_strand_id
1 'polypeptide(L)'
;MKKIAYVTTGTSAQLISYWDYAHYMDQLIYADDLPNFNLAEFDAVIVSCHCHSDRILPHKKQLNEYVRNGGFLLIFALNNVDKLLDVVDIEWVDSKIKDWLWWTKPDGKIELYVPDNINHSFFEYVKPENLRWHWHGSFKGNHNGTTLLAIEDTDESVIVDFDDLEGGGRVFITTLDPHSHNGQRFMPAAMKLLQEFYPWIHNELGIDRNKINPFKVAYLQTTSFDSENTPSYLAKTFEGTGGQIEYYGVRPIPDEVWDCDIIYYPGLGDNIYMQRYSDRMMEYIKNGGQFILNIEVAICWLPFLKPFQTVPPTPYTNLKVRIENDPFEFFKNMPDDFDGWSGIIGQYSRGFTRLPENAIGLTSIGADNANYSADYLWQYPTLDGSGGKVFVHNGDNMVRYPDHGEHKECLVRDICVGLMKYRKAVVPFAGVQVKE
;
A
#
# COMPACT_ATOMS: atom_id res chain seq x y z
N MET A 1 -12.28 -7.97 -12.33
CA MET A 1 -11.55 -6.74 -11.96
C MET A 1 -10.25 -6.79 -12.72
N LYS A 2 -9.84 -5.68 -13.34
CA LYS A 2 -8.58 -5.65 -14.08
C LYS A 2 -7.39 -5.78 -13.13
N LYS A 3 -6.31 -6.41 -13.58
CA LYS A 3 -5.15 -6.77 -12.74
C LYS A 3 -3.83 -6.26 -13.31
N ILE A 4 -2.92 -5.88 -12.42
CA ILE A 4 -1.55 -5.47 -12.76
C ILE A 4 -0.54 -6.41 -12.09
N ALA A 5 0.38 -6.96 -12.87
CA ALA A 5 1.52 -7.73 -12.36
C ALA A 5 2.80 -6.89 -12.32
N TYR A 6 3.65 -7.14 -11.34
CA TYR A 6 4.97 -6.53 -11.17
C TYR A 6 6.05 -7.60 -11.14
N VAL A 7 6.91 -7.61 -12.15
CA VAL A 7 8.01 -8.56 -12.32
C VAL A 7 9.29 -7.97 -11.74
N THR A 8 9.94 -8.74 -10.86
CA THR A 8 11.17 -8.34 -10.16
C THR A 8 12.22 -9.44 -10.16
N THR A 9 13.50 -9.06 -10.15
CA THR A 9 14.61 -9.98 -9.88
C THR A 9 14.97 -10.06 -8.39
N GLY A 10 14.22 -9.37 -7.52
CA GLY A 10 14.32 -9.45 -6.06
C GLY A 10 15.38 -8.56 -5.44
N THR A 11 15.84 -7.50 -6.12
CA THR A 11 16.78 -6.55 -5.51
C THR A 11 16.07 -5.75 -4.42
N SER A 12 16.79 -5.33 -3.38
CA SER A 12 16.21 -4.57 -2.26
C SER A 12 15.47 -3.32 -2.73
N ALA A 13 16.04 -2.58 -3.68
CA ALA A 13 15.42 -1.40 -4.25
C ALA A 13 14.09 -1.71 -4.96
N GLN A 14 14.02 -2.79 -5.75
CA GLN A 14 12.78 -3.20 -6.41
C GLN A 14 11.70 -3.55 -5.38
N LEU A 15 12.04 -4.34 -4.35
CA LEU A 15 11.08 -4.79 -3.33
C LEU A 15 10.57 -3.64 -2.47
N ILE A 16 11.47 -2.78 -1.99
CA ILE A 16 11.10 -1.61 -1.19
C ILE A 16 10.18 -0.67 -1.99
N SER A 17 10.51 -0.43 -3.25
CA SER A 17 9.67 0.39 -4.12
C SER A 17 8.32 -0.27 -4.41
N TYR A 18 8.29 -1.58 -4.65
CA TYR A 18 7.04 -2.31 -4.78
C TYR A 18 6.16 -2.15 -3.54
N TRP A 19 6.70 -2.31 -2.33
CA TRP A 19 5.93 -2.18 -1.09
C TRP A 19 5.27 -0.80 -0.91
N ASP A 20 5.95 0.28 -1.31
CA ASP A 20 5.39 1.64 -1.25
C ASP A 20 4.13 1.78 -2.13
N TYR A 21 4.10 1.07 -3.25
CA TYR A 21 3.04 1.18 -4.26
C TYR A 21 2.21 -0.11 -4.42
N ALA A 22 2.35 -1.09 -3.51
CA ALA A 22 1.69 -2.41 -3.62
C ALA A 22 0.16 -2.31 -3.74
N HIS A 23 -0.43 -1.25 -3.18
CA HIS A 23 -1.86 -0.93 -3.30
C HIS A 23 -2.32 -0.60 -4.74
N TYR A 24 -1.39 -0.26 -5.65
CA TYR A 24 -1.67 -0.10 -7.07
C TYR A 24 -1.57 -1.41 -7.86
N MET A 25 -1.04 -2.47 -7.27
CA MET A 25 -0.68 -3.70 -7.98
C MET A 25 -1.44 -4.90 -7.44
N ASP A 26 -1.47 -5.99 -8.22
CA ASP A 26 -2.25 -7.17 -7.88
C ASP A 26 -1.42 -8.43 -7.69
N GLN A 27 -0.28 -8.54 -8.37
CA GLN A 27 0.59 -9.70 -8.28
C GLN A 27 2.06 -9.27 -8.32
N LEU A 28 2.83 -9.66 -7.30
CA LEU A 28 4.29 -9.68 -7.38
C LEU A 28 4.73 -10.99 -8.05
N ILE A 29 5.56 -10.90 -9.08
CA ILE A 29 6.12 -12.06 -9.79
C ILE A 29 7.64 -11.99 -9.69
N TYR A 30 8.25 -13.02 -9.12
CA TYR A 30 9.69 -13.21 -9.20
C TYR A 30 10.05 -13.68 -10.61
N ALA A 31 11.08 -13.09 -11.22
CA ALA A 31 11.42 -13.33 -12.63
C ALA A 31 11.58 -14.82 -12.96
N ASP A 32 12.19 -15.62 -12.07
CA ASP A 32 12.41 -17.05 -12.32
C ASP A 32 11.11 -17.87 -12.26
N ASP A 33 10.07 -17.33 -11.62
CA ASP A 33 8.74 -17.94 -11.55
C ASP A 33 7.81 -17.49 -12.69
N LEU A 34 8.23 -16.53 -13.52
CA LEU A 34 7.43 -15.99 -14.62
C LEU A 34 6.82 -17.07 -15.55
N PRO A 35 7.50 -18.19 -15.88
CA PRO A 35 6.91 -19.27 -16.67
C PRO A 35 5.67 -19.94 -16.04
N ASN A 36 5.51 -19.82 -14.72
CA ASN A 36 4.41 -20.43 -13.99
C ASN A 36 3.14 -19.57 -14.01
N PHE A 37 3.22 -18.34 -14.54
CA PHE A 37 2.09 -17.41 -14.60
C PHE A 37 1.50 -17.33 -16.01
N ASN A 38 0.17 -17.36 -16.06
CA ASN A 38 -0.58 -17.01 -17.27
C ASN A 38 -0.69 -15.49 -17.39
N LEU A 39 0.12 -14.88 -18.26
CA LEU A 39 0.12 -13.42 -18.39
C LEU A 39 -1.20 -12.85 -18.92
N ALA A 40 -2.02 -13.65 -19.60
CA ALA A 40 -3.34 -13.22 -20.08
C ALA A 40 -4.35 -12.90 -18.96
N GLU A 41 -4.03 -13.23 -17.70
CA GLU A 41 -4.84 -12.82 -16.54
C GLU A 41 -4.61 -11.36 -16.11
N PHE A 42 -3.59 -10.69 -16.67
CA PHE A 42 -3.21 -9.33 -16.31
C PHE A 42 -3.44 -8.37 -17.47
N ASP A 43 -4.08 -7.25 -17.17
CA ASP A 43 -4.28 -6.16 -18.11
C ASP A 43 -3.00 -5.36 -18.34
N ALA A 44 -2.09 -5.37 -17.36
CA ALA A 44 -0.73 -4.85 -17.52
C ALA A 44 0.32 -5.68 -16.77
N VAL A 45 1.51 -5.76 -17.35
CA VAL A 45 2.70 -6.38 -16.74
C VAL A 45 3.82 -5.34 -16.71
N ILE A 46 4.33 -5.05 -15.51
CA ILE A 46 5.45 -4.13 -15.29
C ILE A 46 6.72 -4.95 -15.08
N VAL A 47 7.75 -4.75 -15.88
CA VAL A 47 9.12 -5.23 -15.62
C VAL A 47 9.89 -4.14 -14.91
N SER A 48 10.25 -4.39 -13.64
CA SER A 48 10.88 -3.40 -12.77
C SER A 48 12.30 -3.01 -13.20
N CYS A 49 12.73 -1.84 -12.72
CA CYS A 49 14.03 -1.23 -13.05
C CYS A 49 15.20 -2.17 -12.79
N HIS A 50 16.17 -2.21 -13.71
CA HIS A 50 17.41 -2.97 -13.57
C HIS A 50 17.19 -4.45 -13.27
N CYS A 51 16.10 -5.05 -13.76
CA CYS A 51 16.02 -6.50 -13.82
C CYS A 51 17.23 -7.04 -14.60
N HIS A 52 17.88 -8.05 -14.06
CA HIS A 52 18.99 -8.73 -14.71
C HIS A 52 18.51 -9.34 -16.04
N SER A 53 19.09 -8.88 -17.16
CA SER A 53 18.56 -9.21 -18.49
C SER A 53 18.73 -10.68 -18.86
N ASP A 54 19.74 -11.37 -18.34
CA ASP A 54 19.90 -12.82 -18.43
C ASP A 54 18.75 -13.61 -17.78
N ARG A 55 18.01 -12.99 -16.86
CA ARG A 55 16.83 -13.57 -16.22
C ARG A 55 15.51 -13.19 -16.90
N ILE A 56 15.47 -12.11 -17.67
CA ILE A 56 14.25 -11.67 -18.39
C ILE A 56 14.23 -12.15 -19.84
N LEU A 57 15.38 -12.11 -20.54
CA LEU A 57 15.50 -12.52 -21.94
C LEU A 57 15.02 -13.95 -22.24
N PRO A 58 15.20 -14.95 -21.36
CA PRO A 58 14.62 -16.29 -21.57
C PRO A 58 13.10 -16.28 -21.75
N HIS A 59 12.40 -15.26 -21.24
CA HIS A 59 10.95 -15.11 -21.34
C HIS A 59 10.49 -14.25 -22.52
N LYS A 60 11.39 -13.92 -23.46
CA LYS A 60 11.08 -13.17 -24.70
C LYS A 60 9.79 -13.64 -25.35
N LYS A 61 9.68 -14.95 -25.61
CA LYS A 61 8.51 -15.51 -26.31
C LYS A 61 7.22 -15.23 -25.54
N GLN A 62 7.20 -15.51 -24.23
CA GLN A 62 6.03 -15.32 -23.36
C GLN A 62 5.58 -13.85 -23.30
N LEU A 63 6.53 -12.92 -23.15
CA LEU A 63 6.24 -11.49 -23.05
C LEU A 63 5.74 -10.89 -24.37
N ASN A 64 6.31 -11.30 -25.50
CA ASN A 64 5.84 -10.82 -26.80
C ASN A 64 4.52 -11.48 -27.23
N GLU A 65 4.28 -12.75 -26.89
CA GLU A 65 2.96 -13.38 -27.06
C GLU A 65 1.90 -12.69 -26.20
N TYR A 66 2.23 -12.27 -24.98
CA TYR A 66 1.34 -11.46 -24.14
C TYR A 66 0.91 -10.16 -24.86
N VAL A 67 1.87 -9.40 -25.40
CA VAL A 67 1.57 -8.16 -26.15
C VAL A 67 0.73 -8.44 -27.39
N ARG A 68 1.09 -9.44 -28.21
CA ARG A 68 0.31 -9.82 -29.41
C ARG A 68 -1.13 -10.23 -29.12
N ASN A 69 -1.43 -10.62 -27.88
CA ASN A 69 -2.78 -10.97 -27.44
C ASN A 69 -3.50 -9.82 -26.71
N GLY A 70 -3.06 -8.57 -26.92
CA GLY A 70 -3.69 -7.37 -26.36
C GLY A 70 -3.16 -6.94 -24.99
N GLY A 71 -2.05 -7.54 -24.53
CA GLY A 71 -1.42 -7.18 -23.25
C GLY A 71 -0.71 -5.83 -23.28
N PHE A 72 -0.67 -5.15 -22.14
CA PHE A 72 0.10 -3.92 -21.93
C PHE A 72 1.38 -4.20 -21.15
N LEU A 73 2.53 -4.16 -21.83
CA LEU A 73 3.85 -4.41 -21.24
C LEU A 73 4.57 -3.10 -20.95
N LEU A 74 4.96 -2.88 -19.69
CA LEU A 74 5.73 -1.71 -19.26
C LEU A 74 7.12 -2.13 -18.82
N ILE A 75 8.18 -1.55 -19.40
CA ILE A 75 9.56 -1.95 -19.15
C ILE A 75 10.38 -0.74 -18.68
N PHE A 76 11.04 -0.90 -17.53
CA PHE A 76 11.86 0.14 -16.94
C PHE A 76 13.34 -0.27 -16.90
N ALA A 77 14.22 0.58 -17.41
CA ALA A 77 15.67 0.48 -17.30
C ALA A 77 16.21 -0.97 -17.44
N LEU A 78 15.82 -1.64 -18.53
CA LEU A 78 16.24 -3.01 -18.83
C LEU A 78 17.33 -3.01 -19.90
N ASN A 79 18.52 -3.49 -19.53
CA ASN A 79 19.60 -3.68 -20.49
C ASN A 79 19.22 -4.70 -21.57
N ASN A 80 19.64 -4.47 -22.82
CA ASN A 80 19.35 -5.34 -23.96
C ASN A 80 17.84 -5.54 -24.25
N VAL A 81 17.00 -4.53 -23.99
CA VAL A 81 15.56 -4.61 -24.26
C VAL A 81 15.23 -4.75 -25.75
N ASP A 82 16.09 -4.22 -26.63
CA ASP A 82 16.07 -4.44 -28.08
C ASP A 82 16.13 -5.93 -28.46
N LYS A 83 16.84 -6.75 -27.68
CA LYS A 83 16.87 -8.21 -27.85
C LYS A 83 15.64 -8.89 -27.28
N LEU A 84 14.96 -8.28 -26.31
CA LEU A 84 13.78 -8.83 -25.67
C LEU A 84 12.54 -8.70 -26.55
N LEU A 85 12.36 -7.56 -27.22
CA LEU A 85 11.15 -7.28 -27.99
C LEU A 85 11.28 -7.75 -29.45
N ASP A 86 10.19 -8.23 -30.01
CA ASP A 86 10.02 -8.47 -31.46
C ASP A 86 8.66 -7.99 -31.99
N VAL A 87 7.81 -7.45 -31.12
CA VAL A 87 6.54 -6.77 -31.45
C VAL A 87 6.72 -5.31 -31.81
N VAL A 88 7.88 -4.73 -31.50
CA VAL A 88 8.28 -3.37 -31.85
C VAL A 88 9.73 -3.38 -32.36
N ASP A 89 10.05 -2.42 -33.23
CA ASP A 89 11.41 -2.22 -33.72
C ASP A 89 12.06 -1.05 -32.94
N ILE A 90 13.09 -1.37 -32.16
CA ILE A 90 13.84 -0.41 -31.35
C ILE A 90 15.33 -0.73 -31.44
N GLU A 91 16.15 0.32 -31.50
CA GLU A 91 17.60 0.21 -31.47
C GLU A 91 18.13 0.84 -30.19
N TRP A 92 18.79 0.04 -29.35
CA TRP A 92 19.39 0.49 -28.10
C TRP A 92 20.70 1.25 -28.33
N VAL A 93 20.86 2.38 -27.67
CA VAL A 93 22.09 3.17 -27.67
C VAL A 93 22.66 3.26 -26.25
N ASP A 94 23.95 2.91 -26.09
CA ASP A 94 24.70 3.16 -24.85
C ASP A 94 25.07 4.66 -24.76
N SER A 95 24.05 5.46 -24.46
CA SER A 95 24.16 6.89 -24.18
C SER A 95 24.16 7.13 -22.67
N LYS A 96 24.89 8.16 -22.25
CA LYS A 96 25.02 8.53 -20.84
C LYS A 96 24.73 10.00 -20.65
N ILE A 97 24.20 10.33 -19.48
CA ILE A 97 24.00 11.71 -19.07
C ILE A 97 25.30 12.53 -19.22
N LYS A 98 25.21 13.70 -19.86
CA LYS A 98 26.36 14.58 -20.16
C LYS A 98 27.01 15.10 -18.88
N ASP A 99 26.19 15.48 -17.90
CA ASP A 99 26.63 16.05 -16.62
C ASP A 99 25.99 15.30 -15.46
N TRP A 100 26.65 14.24 -14.98
CA TRP A 100 26.15 13.41 -13.86
C TRP A 100 25.88 14.20 -12.56
N LEU A 101 26.51 15.37 -12.39
CA LEU A 101 26.40 16.24 -11.22
C LEU A 101 25.61 17.52 -11.49
N TRP A 102 24.76 17.56 -12.53
CA TRP A 102 23.96 18.73 -12.88
C TRP A 102 23.23 19.32 -11.68
N TRP A 103 22.57 18.48 -10.88
CA TRP A 103 21.79 18.84 -9.70
C TRP A 103 22.52 19.54 -8.54
N THR A 104 23.87 19.55 -8.51
CA THR A 104 24.65 20.24 -7.48
C THR A 104 24.97 21.68 -7.90
N LYS A 105 24.54 22.09 -9.10
CA LYS A 105 24.85 23.39 -9.69
C LYS A 105 23.59 24.27 -9.60
N PRO A 106 23.73 25.57 -9.26
CA PRO A 106 22.59 26.49 -9.18
C PRO A 106 21.71 26.55 -10.42
N ASP A 107 22.31 26.43 -11.61
CA ASP A 107 21.62 26.40 -12.91
C ASP A 107 21.76 25.02 -13.59
N GLY A 108 21.84 23.97 -12.78
CA GLY A 108 21.95 22.60 -13.24
C GLY A 108 20.80 22.22 -14.17
N LYS A 109 21.13 21.81 -15.40
CA LYS A 109 20.16 21.33 -16.37
C LYS A 109 20.58 19.96 -16.87
N ILE A 110 19.60 19.07 -16.98
CA ILE A 110 19.73 17.82 -17.71
C ILE A 110 19.20 18.00 -19.13
N GLU A 111 19.86 17.36 -20.09
CA GLU A 111 19.62 17.41 -21.53
C GLU A 111 18.35 16.64 -21.96
N LEU A 112 17.29 16.66 -21.15
CA LEU A 112 16.02 16.00 -21.45
C LEU A 112 14.92 17.03 -21.72
N TYR A 113 14.11 16.77 -22.73
CA TYR A 113 12.94 17.58 -23.06
C TYR A 113 11.75 16.70 -23.45
N VAL A 114 10.54 17.24 -23.25
CA VAL A 114 9.29 16.63 -23.72
C VAL A 114 9.05 17.16 -25.13
N PRO A 115 8.95 16.29 -26.17
CA PRO A 115 8.59 16.71 -27.52
C PRO A 115 7.17 17.31 -27.61
N ASP A 116 6.72 17.67 -28.81
CA ASP A 116 5.36 18.20 -29.07
C ASP A 116 4.23 17.14 -28.92
N ASN A 117 4.35 16.26 -27.92
CA ASN A 117 3.42 15.18 -27.57
C ASN A 117 2.79 15.40 -26.18
N ILE A 118 2.73 16.65 -25.71
CA ILE A 118 2.20 17.00 -24.37
C ILE A 118 0.72 16.65 -24.18
N ASN A 119 -0.02 16.40 -25.26
CA ASN A 119 -1.42 15.97 -25.22
C ASN A 119 -1.59 14.46 -24.98
N HIS A 120 -0.51 13.69 -24.90
CA HIS A 120 -0.57 12.27 -24.57
C HIS A 120 -1.10 12.08 -23.14
N SER A 121 -1.95 11.07 -22.89
CA SER A 121 -2.64 10.89 -21.60
C SER A 121 -1.68 10.76 -20.40
N PHE A 122 -0.46 10.28 -20.64
CA PHE A 122 0.63 10.27 -19.66
C PHE A 122 0.84 11.63 -18.98
N PHE A 123 0.74 12.73 -19.72
CA PHE A 123 0.96 14.09 -19.22
C PHE A 123 -0.27 14.71 -18.54
N GLU A 124 -1.42 14.05 -18.55
CA GLU A 124 -2.55 14.44 -17.69
C GLU A 124 -2.25 14.20 -16.20
N TYR A 125 -1.30 13.29 -15.92
CA TYR A 125 -0.88 12.91 -14.57
C TYR A 125 0.57 13.28 -14.32
N VAL A 126 1.47 12.88 -15.22
CA VAL A 126 2.91 13.01 -15.03
C VAL A 126 3.39 14.37 -15.49
N LYS A 127 4.01 15.13 -14.59
CA LYS A 127 4.48 16.47 -14.90
C LYS A 127 5.85 16.43 -15.58
N PRO A 128 6.08 17.18 -16.67
CA PRO A 128 7.36 17.21 -17.38
C PRO A 128 8.59 17.48 -16.50
N GLU A 129 8.47 18.27 -15.43
CA GLU A 129 9.54 18.55 -14.48
C GLU A 129 9.99 17.32 -13.67
N ASN A 130 9.11 16.33 -13.46
CA ASN A 130 9.42 15.12 -12.71
C ASN A 130 10.14 14.05 -13.55
N LEU A 131 10.36 14.32 -14.84
CA LEU A 131 11.04 13.41 -15.79
C LEU A 131 12.53 13.75 -15.98
N ARG A 132 12.99 14.86 -15.39
CA ARG A 132 14.32 15.44 -15.65
C ARG A 132 15.32 15.00 -14.60
N TRP A 133 15.79 13.75 -14.69
CA TRP A 133 16.80 13.18 -13.80
C TRP A 133 17.53 12.01 -14.47
N HIS A 134 18.42 11.33 -13.74
CA HIS A 134 19.32 10.30 -14.28
C HIS A 134 18.60 9.24 -15.15
N TRP A 135 19.28 8.85 -16.22
CA TRP A 135 18.80 7.90 -17.23
C TRP A 135 19.96 7.02 -17.71
N HIS A 136 19.64 5.81 -18.20
CA HIS A 136 20.62 4.77 -18.48
C HIS A 136 20.47 4.22 -19.91
N GLY A 137 21.05 4.91 -20.89
CA GLY A 137 20.89 4.57 -22.31
C GLY A 137 19.64 5.20 -22.94
N SER A 138 19.48 5.01 -24.24
CA SER A 138 18.40 5.62 -25.01
C SER A 138 18.02 4.73 -26.20
N PHE A 139 16.96 5.12 -26.91
CA PHE A 139 16.48 4.46 -28.11
C PHE A 139 16.66 5.37 -29.32
N LYS A 140 17.11 4.86 -30.46
CA LYS A 140 17.09 5.65 -31.71
C LYS A 140 15.67 6.01 -32.11
N GLY A 141 15.48 7.25 -32.58
CA GLY A 141 14.18 7.80 -32.99
C GLY A 141 13.66 7.31 -34.34
N ASN A 142 14.27 6.27 -34.92
CA ASN A 142 13.78 5.57 -36.11
C ASN A 142 12.65 4.56 -35.80
N HIS A 143 12.15 4.53 -34.57
CA HIS A 143 11.02 3.71 -34.15
C HIS A 143 9.67 4.35 -34.53
N ASN A 144 8.60 3.55 -34.54
CA ASN A 144 7.24 4.00 -34.83
C ASN A 144 6.41 4.44 -33.61
N GLY A 145 6.93 4.28 -32.39
CA GLY A 145 6.26 4.70 -31.16
C GLY A 145 6.29 6.20 -30.91
N THR A 146 5.43 6.66 -30.02
CA THR A 146 5.35 8.06 -29.58
C THR A 146 6.43 8.36 -28.56
N THR A 147 7.38 9.24 -28.90
CA THR A 147 8.39 9.72 -27.95
C THR A 147 7.78 10.68 -26.94
N LEU A 148 7.84 10.33 -25.65
CA LEU A 148 7.36 11.17 -24.55
C LEU A 148 8.50 11.96 -23.90
N LEU A 149 9.74 11.45 -23.97
CA LEU A 149 10.92 12.12 -23.44
C LEU A 149 12.10 11.87 -24.36
N ALA A 150 12.82 12.93 -24.75
CA ALA A 150 13.91 12.88 -25.71
C ALA A 150 15.15 13.60 -25.18
N ILE A 151 16.29 13.34 -25.83
CA ILE A 151 17.58 13.95 -25.49
C ILE A 151 17.86 15.13 -26.43
N GLU A 152 18.19 16.29 -25.84
CA GLU A 152 18.51 17.51 -26.57
C GLU A 152 19.67 17.31 -27.55
N ASP A 153 19.53 17.87 -28.75
CA ASP A 153 20.50 17.82 -29.85
C ASP A 153 20.82 16.41 -30.40
N THR A 154 19.90 15.45 -30.21
CA THR A 154 20.02 14.08 -30.73
C THR A 154 18.70 13.61 -31.35
N ASP A 155 18.73 12.44 -32.01
CA ASP A 155 17.54 11.74 -32.47
C ASP A 155 17.06 10.68 -31.48
N GLU A 156 17.43 10.79 -30.19
CA GLU A 156 17.28 9.71 -29.21
C GLU A 156 16.14 9.95 -28.20
N SER A 157 15.44 8.86 -27.87
CA SER A 157 14.29 8.80 -26.95
C SER A 157 14.67 8.11 -25.64
N VAL A 158 14.13 8.60 -24.52
CA VAL A 158 14.25 8.02 -23.16
C VAL A 158 12.95 7.40 -22.67
N ILE A 159 11.80 7.89 -23.15
CA ILE A 159 10.48 7.30 -22.93
C ILE A 159 9.80 7.17 -24.29
N VAL A 160 9.32 5.98 -24.60
CA VAL A 160 8.56 5.69 -25.83
C VAL A 160 7.33 4.85 -25.47
N ASP A 161 6.19 5.23 -26.04
CA ASP A 161 4.96 4.46 -25.95
C ASP A 161 4.57 3.94 -27.34
N PHE A 162 4.40 2.62 -27.45
CA PHE A 162 3.97 1.92 -28.65
C PHE A 162 2.56 1.40 -28.40
N ASP A 163 1.56 2.19 -28.79
CA ASP A 163 0.15 1.85 -28.73
C ASP A 163 -0.33 1.18 -30.03
N ASP A 164 -1.58 0.69 -29.99
CA ASP A 164 -2.28 0.09 -31.14
C ASP A 164 -1.47 -0.97 -31.91
N LEU A 165 -0.66 -1.77 -31.21
CA LEU A 165 0.10 -2.86 -31.80
C LEU A 165 -0.83 -3.98 -32.30
N GLU A 166 -0.28 -4.89 -33.12
CA GLU A 166 -1.02 -6.05 -33.60
C GLU A 166 -1.69 -6.81 -32.44
N GLY A 167 -2.99 -7.11 -32.59
CA GLY A 167 -3.81 -7.73 -31.56
C GLY A 167 -4.29 -6.78 -30.45
N GLY A 168 -4.06 -5.48 -30.58
CA GLY A 168 -4.44 -4.45 -29.60
C GLY A 168 -3.46 -4.33 -28.43
N GLY A 169 -2.24 -4.84 -28.59
CA GLY A 169 -1.20 -4.77 -27.57
C GLY A 169 -0.62 -3.38 -27.41
N ARG A 170 0.12 -3.17 -26.33
CA ARG A 170 0.86 -1.93 -26.07
C ARG A 170 2.18 -2.20 -25.37
N VAL A 171 3.19 -1.42 -25.71
CA VAL A 171 4.50 -1.45 -25.03
C VAL A 171 4.89 -0.03 -24.60
N PHE A 172 5.06 0.18 -23.30
CA PHE A 172 5.66 1.41 -22.77
C PHE A 172 7.08 1.08 -22.30
N ILE A 173 8.08 1.77 -22.83
CA ILE A 173 9.48 1.54 -22.47
C ILE A 173 10.15 2.82 -21.99
N THR A 174 10.97 2.72 -20.96
CA THR A 174 11.81 3.83 -20.52
C THR A 174 13.17 3.38 -20.01
N THR A 175 14.17 4.25 -20.18
CA THR A 175 15.51 4.09 -19.59
C THR A 175 15.69 4.86 -18.27
N LEU A 176 14.65 5.54 -17.80
CA LEU A 176 14.55 6.01 -16.42
C LEU A 176 14.39 4.79 -15.48
N ASP A 177 14.94 4.89 -14.27
CA ASP A 177 14.92 3.81 -13.28
C ASP A 177 14.19 4.16 -11.96
N PRO A 178 12.92 4.62 -12.01
CA PRO A 178 12.26 5.22 -10.86
C PRO A 178 12.05 4.23 -9.71
N HIS A 179 11.80 2.95 -10.01
CA HIS A 179 11.66 1.93 -8.97
C HIS A 179 12.97 1.73 -8.20
N SER A 180 14.11 1.77 -8.89
CA SER A 180 15.43 1.62 -8.28
C SER A 180 15.72 2.77 -7.33
N HIS A 181 15.62 4.01 -7.82
CA HIS A 181 15.95 5.17 -7.00
C HIS A 181 14.95 5.45 -5.87
N ASN A 182 13.66 5.14 -6.07
CA ASN A 182 12.68 5.19 -4.99
C ASN A 182 13.06 4.20 -3.88
N GLY A 183 13.32 2.94 -4.23
CA GLY A 183 13.66 1.90 -3.25
C GLY A 183 14.99 2.12 -2.53
N GLN A 184 15.95 2.78 -3.19
CA GLN A 184 17.21 3.22 -2.57
C GLN A 184 17.07 4.46 -1.67
N ARG A 185 15.88 5.11 -1.66
CA ARG A 185 15.62 6.36 -0.92
C ARG A 185 16.55 7.52 -1.34
N PHE A 186 16.91 7.57 -2.62
CA PHE A 186 17.96 8.47 -3.11
C PHE A 186 17.43 9.66 -3.91
N MET A 187 16.43 9.45 -4.78
CA MET A 187 15.96 10.46 -5.73
C MET A 187 14.51 10.89 -5.45
N PRO A 188 14.25 12.07 -4.88
CA PRO A 188 12.88 12.54 -4.65
C PRO A 188 12.05 12.68 -5.94
N ALA A 189 12.68 13.01 -7.08
CA ALA A 189 11.99 13.08 -8.37
C ALA A 189 11.44 11.72 -8.83
N ALA A 190 12.14 10.61 -8.53
CA ALA A 190 11.66 9.27 -8.83
C ALA A 190 10.38 8.92 -8.03
N MET A 191 10.31 9.32 -6.76
CA MET A 191 9.11 9.14 -5.94
C MET A 191 7.91 9.93 -6.52
N LYS A 192 8.14 11.18 -6.94
CA LYS A 192 7.10 12.00 -7.58
C LYS A 192 6.62 11.37 -8.89
N LEU A 193 7.54 10.88 -9.72
CA LEU A 193 7.18 10.16 -10.95
C LEU A 193 6.30 8.94 -10.64
N LEU A 194 6.66 8.09 -9.69
CA LEU A 194 5.85 6.92 -9.34
C LEU A 194 4.48 7.31 -8.74
N GLN A 195 4.41 8.38 -7.95
CA GLN A 195 3.15 8.93 -7.42
C GLN A 195 2.19 9.38 -8.52
N GLU A 196 2.70 9.81 -9.68
CA GLU A 196 1.90 10.25 -10.83
C GLU A 196 1.64 9.09 -11.83
N PHE A 197 2.63 8.21 -12.00
CA PHE A 197 2.62 7.11 -12.95
C PHE A 197 1.60 6.01 -12.62
N TYR A 198 1.51 5.58 -11.36
CA TYR A 198 0.57 4.52 -11.00
C TYR A 198 -0.90 4.95 -11.14
N PRO A 199 -1.31 6.17 -10.74
CA PRO A 199 -2.62 6.72 -11.10
C PRO A 199 -2.88 6.76 -12.59
N TRP A 200 -1.89 7.15 -13.41
CA TRP A 200 -2.02 7.14 -14.86
C TRP A 200 -2.33 5.74 -15.41
N ILE A 201 -1.56 4.71 -15.03
CA ILE A 201 -1.85 3.33 -15.46
C ILE A 201 -3.29 2.93 -15.07
N HIS A 202 -3.72 3.26 -13.84
CA HIS A 202 -5.05 2.89 -13.39
C HIS A 202 -6.13 3.57 -14.22
N ASN A 203 -5.94 4.83 -14.58
CA ASN A 203 -6.82 5.54 -15.49
C ASN A 203 -6.86 4.90 -16.89
N GLU A 204 -5.71 4.60 -17.48
CA GLU A 204 -5.60 3.92 -18.78
C GLU A 204 -6.34 2.58 -18.79
N LEU A 205 -6.25 1.85 -17.68
CA LEU A 205 -6.93 0.58 -17.52
C LEU A 205 -8.40 0.76 -17.06
N GLY A 206 -8.85 1.92 -16.61
CA GLY A 206 -10.18 2.09 -16.00
C GLY A 206 -10.33 1.33 -14.69
N ILE A 207 -9.25 1.24 -13.91
CA ILE A 207 -9.22 0.65 -12.57
C ILE A 207 -9.60 1.72 -11.53
N ASP A 208 -10.67 1.47 -10.76
CA ASP A 208 -11.02 2.27 -9.59
C ASP A 208 -10.69 1.50 -8.30
N ARG A 209 -9.62 1.93 -7.60
CA ARG A 209 -9.20 1.34 -6.31
C ARG A 209 -10.01 1.84 -5.12
N ASN A 210 -10.87 2.85 -5.28
CA ASN A 210 -11.75 3.30 -4.20
C ASN A 210 -12.96 2.39 -4.01
N LYS A 211 -13.25 1.53 -5.00
CA LYS A 211 -14.35 0.58 -4.91
C LYS A 211 -13.99 -0.60 -4.00
N ILE A 212 -14.61 -0.64 -2.84
CA ILE A 212 -14.46 -1.73 -1.86
C ILE A 212 -15.43 -2.86 -2.23
N ASN A 213 -14.94 -4.09 -2.31
CA ASN A 213 -15.79 -5.27 -2.47
C ASN A 213 -16.56 -5.54 -1.16
N PRO A 214 -17.78 -6.11 -1.22
CA PRO A 214 -18.48 -6.52 -0.01
C PRO A 214 -17.59 -7.38 0.89
N PHE A 215 -17.63 -7.12 2.19
CA PHE A 215 -16.74 -7.76 3.15
C PHE A 215 -17.45 -8.12 4.45
N LYS A 216 -16.91 -9.10 5.17
CA LYS A 216 -17.49 -9.58 6.44
C LYS A 216 -16.63 -9.25 7.64
N VAL A 217 -17.27 -8.84 8.73
CA VAL A 217 -16.66 -8.54 10.02
C VAL A 217 -17.21 -9.49 11.08
N ALA A 218 -16.37 -10.35 11.63
CA ALA A 218 -16.70 -11.18 12.78
C ALA A 218 -16.48 -10.40 14.08
N TYR A 219 -17.55 -10.06 14.78
CA TYR A 219 -17.52 -9.45 16.10
C TYR A 219 -17.52 -10.55 17.18
N LEU A 220 -16.45 -10.64 17.96
CA LEU A 220 -16.33 -11.65 19.02
C LEU A 220 -17.02 -11.18 20.31
N GLN A 221 -17.85 -12.04 20.90
CA GLN A 221 -18.58 -11.74 22.13
C GLN A 221 -17.76 -12.16 23.36
N THR A 222 -17.09 -11.20 24.00
CA THR A 222 -16.12 -11.44 25.07
C THR A 222 -16.68 -11.25 26.48
N THR A 223 -17.87 -10.65 26.62
CA THR A 223 -18.45 -10.28 27.92
C THR A 223 -19.75 -11.05 28.21
N SER A 224 -20.44 -10.72 29.30
CA SER A 224 -21.83 -11.14 29.56
C SER A 224 -22.84 -10.00 29.41
N PHE A 225 -22.42 -8.84 28.89
CA PHE A 225 -23.28 -7.67 28.74
C PHE A 225 -23.75 -7.56 27.29
N ASP A 226 -25.06 -7.67 27.07
CA ASP A 226 -25.64 -7.62 25.72
C ASP A 226 -25.33 -6.30 25.00
N SER A 227 -25.27 -5.19 25.73
CA SER A 227 -24.90 -3.88 25.18
C SER A 227 -23.47 -3.79 24.65
N GLU A 228 -22.58 -4.67 25.12
CA GLU A 228 -21.20 -4.79 24.61
C GLU A 228 -21.13 -5.87 23.54
N ASN A 229 -21.74 -7.04 23.78
CA ASN A 229 -21.65 -8.18 22.88
C ASN A 229 -22.46 -8.03 21.58
N THR A 230 -23.53 -7.24 21.61
CA THR A 230 -24.39 -6.97 20.46
C THR A 230 -24.86 -5.50 20.48
N PRO A 231 -23.96 -4.52 20.25
CA PRO A 231 -24.34 -3.11 20.30
C PRO A 231 -25.38 -2.83 19.21
N SER A 232 -26.59 -2.42 19.63
CA SER A 232 -27.75 -2.33 18.73
C SER A 232 -27.60 -1.31 17.59
N TYR A 233 -26.66 -0.37 17.73
CA TYR A 233 -26.36 0.67 16.76
C TYR A 233 -25.26 0.27 15.77
N LEU A 234 -24.35 -0.63 16.14
CA LEU A 234 -23.10 -0.84 15.39
C LEU A 234 -23.37 -1.32 13.96
N ALA A 235 -24.25 -2.30 13.78
CA ALA A 235 -24.57 -2.84 12.44
C ALA A 235 -25.10 -1.77 11.48
N LYS A 236 -25.89 -0.81 11.98
CA LYS A 236 -26.45 0.28 11.17
C LYS A 236 -25.36 1.20 10.63
N THR A 237 -24.25 1.36 11.36
CA THR A 237 -23.14 2.22 10.91
C THR A 237 -22.54 1.72 9.59
N PHE A 238 -22.61 0.42 9.29
CA PHE A 238 -22.08 -0.18 8.07
C PHE A 238 -22.99 -0.04 6.84
N GLU A 239 -24.23 0.46 6.97
CA GLU A 239 -25.14 0.67 5.83
C GLU A 239 -24.48 1.51 4.73
N GLY A 240 -24.50 1.00 3.49
CA GLY A 240 -23.89 1.69 2.33
C GLY A 240 -22.38 1.51 2.18
N THR A 241 -21.68 0.85 3.11
CA THR A 241 -20.22 0.63 3.04
C THR A 241 -19.81 -0.64 2.30
N GLY A 242 -20.75 -1.58 2.11
CA GLY A 242 -20.47 -2.94 1.63
C GLY A 242 -20.01 -3.92 2.73
N GLY A 243 -19.76 -3.44 3.95
CA GLY A 243 -19.43 -4.29 5.09
C GLY A 243 -20.67 -4.88 5.77
N GLN A 244 -20.56 -6.13 6.23
CA GLN A 244 -21.57 -6.79 7.05
C GLN A 244 -20.93 -7.28 8.35
N ILE A 245 -21.52 -6.93 9.49
CA ILE A 245 -21.09 -7.40 10.80
C ILE A 245 -21.92 -8.61 11.26
N GLU A 246 -21.24 -9.62 11.78
CA GLU A 246 -21.82 -10.86 12.30
C GLU A 246 -21.25 -11.13 13.70
N TYR A 247 -22.07 -11.59 14.64
CA TYR A 247 -21.69 -11.73 16.05
C TYR A 247 -21.47 -13.19 16.42
N TYR A 248 -20.34 -13.48 17.08
CA TYR A 248 -19.89 -14.83 17.37
C TYR A 248 -19.45 -15.01 18.81
N GLY A 249 -19.93 -16.08 19.45
CA GLY A 249 -19.41 -16.54 20.74
C GLY A 249 -17.96 -17.02 20.64
N VAL A 250 -17.22 -16.94 21.74
CA VAL A 250 -15.78 -17.30 21.75
C VAL A 250 -15.47 -18.65 22.39
N ARG A 251 -16.46 -19.40 22.92
CA ARG A 251 -16.22 -20.66 23.64
C ARG A 251 -17.05 -21.84 23.08
N PRO A 252 -16.58 -22.47 21.98
CA PRO A 252 -15.38 -22.15 21.19
C PRO A 252 -15.60 -21.02 20.17
N ILE A 253 -14.52 -20.47 19.61
CA ILE A 253 -14.59 -19.65 18.39
C ILE A 253 -14.97 -20.58 17.23
N PRO A 254 -16.08 -20.34 16.54
CA PRO A 254 -16.56 -21.21 15.46
C PRO A 254 -15.72 -21.03 14.18
N ASP A 255 -15.80 -21.97 13.25
CA ASP A 255 -14.92 -22.00 12.07
C ASP A 255 -15.23 -20.88 11.08
N GLU A 256 -16.47 -20.42 11.03
CA GLU A 256 -16.98 -19.36 10.15
C GLU A 256 -16.33 -18.00 10.42
N VAL A 257 -15.84 -17.78 11.65
CA VAL A 257 -15.11 -16.55 12.01
C VAL A 257 -13.85 -16.37 11.16
N TRP A 258 -13.20 -17.47 10.78
CA TRP A 258 -11.93 -17.44 10.05
C TRP A 258 -12.11 -17.23 8.55
N ASP A 259 -13.35 -17.32 8.07
CA ASP A 259 -13.73 -17.00 6.69
C ASP A 259 -14.11 -15.52 6.53
N CYS A 260 -14.19 -14.76 7.63
CA CYS A 260 -14.43 -13.32 7.59
C CYS A 260 -13.19 -12.54 7.15
N ASP A 261 -13.40 -11.37 6.57
CA ASP A 261 -12.32 -10.48 6.13
C ASP A 261 -11.61 -9.80 7.29
N ILE A 262 -12.38 -9.51 8.34
CA ILE A 262 -11.97 -8.83 9.55
C ILE A 262 -12.50 -9.59 10.75
N ILE A 263 -11.66 -9.81 11.75
CA ILE A 263 -12.10 -10.23 13.09
C ILE A 263 -11.96 -9.01 14.01
N TYR A 264 -12.97 -8.73 14.82
CA TYR A 264 -12.96 -7.71 15.86
C TYR A 264 -13.04 -8.38 17.23
N TYR A 265 -12.00 -8.21 18.02
CA TYR A 265 -11.93 -8.67 19.41
C TYR A 265 -12.13 -7.46 20.34
N PRO A 266 -13.31 -7.29 20.96
CA PRO A 266 -13.55 -6.22 21.93
C PRO A 266 -12.76 -6.42 23.22
N GLY A 267 -12.81 -5.40 24.07
CA GLY A 267 -12.20 -5.39 25.38
C GLY A 267 -12.76 -6.45 26.33
N LEU A 268 -12.17 -6.53 27.52
CA LEU A 268 -12.58 -7.44 28.61
C LEU A 268 -12.52 -8.95 28.27
N GLY A 269 -11.84 -9.34 27.19
CA GLY A 269 -11.73 -10.74 26.82
C GLY A 269 -10.65 -11.54 27.59
N ASP A 270 -10.85 -12.85 27.66
CA ASP A 270 -10.00 -13.78 28.41
C ASP A 270 -8.67 -14.04 27.69
N ASN A 271 -7.65 -13.31 28.12
CA ASN A 271 -6.29 -13.37 27.59
C ASN A 271 -5.64 -14.77 27.71
N ILE A 272 -6.04 -15.60 28.69
CA ILE A 272 -5.51 -16.97 28.85
C ILE A 272 -6.18 -17.89 27.83
N TYR A 273 -7.49 -17.79 27.69
CA TYR A 273 -8.22 -18.63 26.75
C TYR A 273 -7.83 -18.34 25.30
N MET A 274 -7.59 -17.06 24.94
CA MET A 274 -7.16 -16.68 23.59
C MET A 274 -5.81 -17.29 23.18
N GLN A 275 -4.93 -17.65 24.13
CA GLN A 275 -3.68 -18.38 23.82
C GLN A 275 -3.90 -19.69 23.07
N ARG A 276 -5.09 -20.30 23.21
CA ARG A 276 -5.42 -21.54 22.51
C ARG A 276 -5.60 -21.36 21.00
N TYR A 277 -5.79 -20.11 20.55
CA TYR A 277 -6.02 -19.76 19.16
C TYR A 277 -4.85 -19.00 18.52
N SER A 278 -3.73 -18.82 19.23
CA SER A 278 -2.57 -18.05 18.77
C SER A 278 -2.09 -18.49 17.38
N ASP A 279 -1.86 -19.79 17.18
CA ASP A 279 -1.38 -20.30 15.89
C ASP A 279 -2.41 -20.07 14.77
N ARG A 280 -3.70 -20.25 15.06
CA ARG A 280 -4.78 -20.04 14.10
C ARG A 280 -4.93 -18.58 13.71
N MET A 281 -4.78 -17.66 14.67
CA MET A 281 -4.77 -16.22 14.39
C MET A 281 -3.55 -15.80 13.59
N MET A 282 -2.36 -16.32 13.92
CA MET A 282 -1.16 -16.01 13.15
C MET A 282 -1.27 -16.51 11.70
N GLU A 283 -1.86 -17.69 11.48
CA GLU A 283 -2.11 -18.19 10.13
C GLU A 283 -3.18 -17.37 9.41
N TYR A 284 -4.27 -16.97 10.09
CA TYR A 284 -5.28 -16.06 9.53
C TYR A 284 -4.69 -14.71 9.10
N ILE A 285 -3.88 -14.08 9.96
CA ILE A 285 -3.22 -12.80 9.64
C ILE A 285 -2.21 -13.00 8.51
N LYS A 286 -1.38 -14.05 8.56
CA LYS A 286 -0.42 -14.36 7.49
C LYS A 286 -1.08 -14.49 6.12
N ASN A 287 -2.30 -15.02 6.06
CA ASN A 287 -3.08 -15.18 4.83
C ASN A 287 -3.91 -13.94 4.45
N GLY A 288 -3.62 -12.76 5.03
CA GLY A 288 -4.24 -11.49 4.66
C GLY A 288 -5.50 -11.12 5.44
N GLY A 289 -5.90 -11.94 6.40
CA GLY A 289 -6.99 -11.66 7.33
C GLY A 289 -6.69 -10.44 8.20
N GLN A 290 -7.65 -9.52 8.33
CA GLN A 290 -7.46 -8.31 9.15
C GLN A 290 -7.95 -8.56 10.58
N PHE A 291 -7.27 -7.99 11.56
CA PHE A 291 -7.62 -8.18 12.97
C PHE A 291 -7.65 -6.86 13.71
N ILE A 292 -8.73 -6.59 14.44
CA ILE A 292 -8.86 -5.42 15.30
C ILE A 292 -8.91 -5.91 16.74
N LEU A 293 -7.98 -5.46 17.56
CA LEU A 293 -7.85 -5.82 18.96
C LEU A 293 -8.14 -4.59 19.81
N ASN A 294 -9.19 -4.65 20.61
CA ASN A 294 -9.31 -3.77 21.76
C ASN A 294 -8.85 -4.52 23.01
N ILE A 295 -7.69 -4.15 23.57
CA ILE A 295 -7.08 -4.97 24.61
C ILE A 295 -6.08 -4.21 25.49
N GLU A 296 -6.26 -4.32 26.81
CA GLU A 296 -5.16 -4.12 27.78
C GLU A 296 -4.38 -5.42 27.94
N VAL A 297 -3.30 -5.58 27.17
CA VAL A 297 -2.52 -6.81 27.11
C VAL A 297 -1.84 -7.11 28.44
N ALA A 298 -2.37 -8.07 29.20
CA ALA A 298 -1.72 -8.62 30.39
C ALA A 298 -0.82 -9.82 30.04
N ILE A 299 -1.25 -10.63 29.06
CA ILE A 299 -0.54 -11.80 28.56
C ILE A 299 -0.35 -11.63 27.05
N CYS A 300 0.88 -11.76 26.57
CA CYS A 300 1.20 -11.62 25.15
C CYS A 300 0.88 -12.93 24.42
N TRP A 301 -0.39 -13.16 24.12
CA TRP A 301 -0.87 -14.37 23.44
C TRP A 301 -0.68 -14.33 21.91
N LEU A 302 -0.19 -13.21 21.36
CA LEU A 302 0.43 -13.17 20.02
C LEU A 302 1.88 -12.70 20.16
N PRO A 303 2.81 -13.18 19.33
CA PRO A 303 4.25 -12.97 19.51
C PRO A 303 4.70 -11.50 19.41
N PHE A 304 3.95 -10.66 18.67
CA PHE A 304 4.25 -9.23 18.53
C PHE A 304 3.65 -8.37 19.65
N LEU A 305 2.66 -8.87 20.40
CA LEU A 305 2.05 -8.09 21.49
C LEU A 305 3.08 -7.82 22.59
N LYS A 306 2.92 -6.66 23.24
CA LYS A 306 3.71 -6.25 24.40
C LYS A 306 2.78 -5.95 25.58
N PRO A 307 3.23 -6.06 26.83
CA PRO A 307 2.38 -5.78 28.00
C PRO A 307 1.95 -4.31 28.06
N PHE A 308 0.70 -4.10 28.45
CA PHE A 308 0.09 -2.79 28.65
C PHE A 308 0.78 -2.00 29.78
N GLN A 309 0.92 -0.70 29.59
CA GLN A 309 1.48 0.25 30.54
C GLN A 309 0.55 1.46 30.66
N THR A 310 0.38 1.98 31.88
CA THR A 310 -0.49 3.13 32.14
C THR A 310 0.27 4.44 32.04
N VAL A 311 -0.39 5.49 31.57
CA VAL A 311 0.05 6.87 31.81
C VAL A 311 -0.44 7.37 33.18
N PRO A 312 0.25 8.32 33.85
CA PRO A 312 -0.24 8.88 35.10
C PRO A 312 -1.59 9.58 34.88
N PRO A 313 -2.65 9.30 35.67
CA PRO A 313 -4.00 9.83 35.42
C PRO A 313 -4.14 11.33 35.73
N THR A 314 -3.16 11.91 36.43
CA THR A 314 -3.14 13.33 36.82
C THR A 314 -1.86 14.01 36.35
N PRO A 315 -1.93 15.25 35.81
CA PRO A 315 -3.18 15.97 35.47
C PRO A 315 -3.97 15.25 34.37
N TYR A 316 -5.28 15.51 34.26
CA TYR A 316 -6.15 14.83 33.28
C TYR A 316 -5.72 15.04 31.82
N THR A 317 -4.91 16.07 31.54
CA THR A 317 -4.26 16.27 30.24
C THR A 317 -3.36 15.10 29.84
N ASN A 318 -2.91 14.27 30.78
CA ASN A 318 -2.17 13.04 30.48
C ASN A 318 -3.02 11.94 29.84
N LEU A 319 -4.35 12.04 29.93
CA LEU A 319 -5.28 11.07 29.35
C LEU A 319 -5.80 11.52 27.98
N LYS A 320 -5.32 12.66 27.48
CA LYS A 320 -5.71 13.18 26.17
C LYS A 320 -5.07 12.32 25.08
N VAL A 321 -5.89 11.95 24.09
CA VAL A 321 -5.46 11.23 22.89
C VAL A 321 -5.52 12.15 21.67
N ARG A 322 -4.53 12.00 20.79
CA ARG A 322 -4.40 12.77 19.54
C ARG A 322 -4.07 11.85 18.39
N ILE A 323 -4.55 12.19 17.20
CA ILE A 323 -4.18 11.49 15.96
C ILE A 323 -2.80 12.00 15.53
N GLU A 324 -1.84 11.10 15.39
CA GLU A 324 -0.47 11.41 14.92
C GLU A 324 -0.29 11.00 13.46
N ASN A 325 -0.78 9.80 13.12
CA ASN A 325 -0.72 9.21 11.79
C ASN A 325 -2.05 8.53 11.47
N ASP A 326 -2.61 8.84 10.31
CA ASP A 326 -3.82 8.17 9.81
C ASP A 326 -3.67 7.77 8.33
N PRO A 327 -2.73 6.86 8.01
CA PRO A 327 -2.43 6.53 6.61
C PRO A 327 -3.58 5.88 5.86
N PHE A 328 -4.56 5.33 6.58
CA PHE A 328 -5.65 4.54 6.03
C PHE A 328 -7.03 5.13 6.36
N GLU A 329 -7.07 6.43 6.71
CA GLU A 329 -8.29 7.20 6.94
C GLU A 329 -9.20 6.60 8.03
N PHE A 330 -8.64 5.96 9.05
CA PHE A 330 -9.36 5.38 10.18
C PHE A 330 -10.04 6.45 11.04
N PHE A 331 -9.40 7.60 11.18
CA PHE A 331 -9.81 8.67 12.08
C PHE A 331 -10.34 9.91 11.34
N LYS A 332 -10.50 9.86 10.01
CA LYS A 332 -10.93 11.01 9.18
C LYS A 332 -12.23 11.69 9.63
N ASN A 333 -13.10 10.95 10.33
CA ASN A 333 -14.41 11.40 10.77
C ASN A 333 -14.45 11.71 12.29
N MET A 334 -13.31 11.63 12.98
CA MET A 334 -13.22 11.88 14.42
C MET A 334 -13.05 13.38 14.68
N PRO A 335 -13.86 13.99 15.58
CA PRO A 335 -13.63 15.36 16.03
C PRO A 335 -12.39 15.44 16.95
N ASP A 336 -11.87 16.64 17.20
CA ASP A 336 -10.66 16.85 18.04
C ASP A 336 -10.80 16.32 19.48
N ASP A 337 -12.02 16.18 19.98
CA ASP A 337 -12.39 15.68 21.31
C ASP A 337 -13.04 14.29 21.28
N PHE A 338 -12.78 13.51 20.23
CA PHE A 338 -13.31 12.15 20.07
C PHE A 338 -12.94 11.20 21.22
N ASP A 339 -11.88 11.49 21.98
CA ASP A 339 -11.35 10.64 23.04
C ASP A 339 -12.15 10.72 24.37
N GLY A 340 -13.18 11.56 24.41
CA GLY A 340 -14.14 11.64 25.49
C GLY A 340 -15.32 10.68 25.35
N TRP A 341 -15.92 10.29 26.48
CA TRP A 341 -17.22 9.63 26.48
C TRP A 341 -18.11 10.19 27.59
N SER A 342 -19.26 10.74 27.23
CA SER A 342 -20.22 11.41 28.13
C SER A 342 -19.56 12.47 29.02
N GLY A 343 -18.61 13.22 28.44
CA GLY A 343 -17.82 14.24 29.15
C GLY A 343 -16.70 13.70 30.04
N ILE A 344 -16.45 12.38 30.03
CA ILE A 344 -15.39 11.72 30.81
C ILE A 344 -14.15 11.52 29.93
N ILE A 345 -13.03 12.09 30.35
CA ILE A 345 -11.71 11.91 29.72
C ILE A 345 -11.03 10.64 30.25
N GLY A 346 -10.27 9.97 29.39
CA GLY A 346 -9.54 8.74 29.75
C GLY A 346 -10.41 7.48 29.75
N GLN A 347 -11.58 7.55 29.11
CA GLN A 347 -12.31 6.35 28.72
C GLN A 347 -11.74 5.74 27.45
N TYR A 348 -11.39 6.57 26.45
CA TYR A 348 -10.86 6.07 25.19
C TYR A 348 -9.59 5.25 25.44
N SER A 349 -8.61 5.79 26.17
CA SER A 349 -7.45 5.02 26.61
C SER A 349 -6.89 5.57 27.92
N ARG A 350 -6.17 4.71 28.66
CA ARG A 350 -5.47 5.02 29.92
C ARG A 350 -3.98 4.65 29.87
N GLY A 351 -3.50 4.23 28.70
CA GLY A 351 -2.19 3.66 28.57
C GLY A 351 -1.83 3.30 27.14
N PHE A 352 -0.77 2.52 27.03
CA PHE A 352 -0.14 2.18 25.77
C PHE A 352 0.59 0.85 25.91
N THR A 353 1.00 0.30 24.77
CA THR A 353 2.01 -0.75 24.70
C THR A 353 3.21 -0.24 23.92
N ARG A 354 4.40 -0.74 24.22
CA ARG A 354 5.56 -0.48 23.35
C ARG A 354 5.29 -1.03 21.96
N LEU A 355 5.58 -0.24 20.93
CA LEU A 355 5.41 -0.66 19.54
C LEU A 355 6.31 -1.87 19.25
N PRO A 356 5.78 -2.96 18.68
CA PRO A 356 6.62 -4.00 18.11
C PRO A 356 7.37 -3.51 16.86
N GLU A 357 8.36 -4.28 16.43
CA GLU A 357 9.01 -4.04 15.14
C GLU A 357 7.98 -4.01 14.01
N ASN A 358 8.19 -3.12 13.04
CA ASN A 358 7.31 -2.92 11.87
C ASN A 358 5.88 -2.44 12.21
N ALA A 359 5.66 -1.90 13.40
CA ALA A 359 4.42 -1.18 13.72
C ALA A 359 4.55 0.33 13.54
N ILE A 360 3.43 0.98 13.27
CA ILE A 360 3.29 2.44 13.27
C ILE A 360 2.33 2.87 14.37
N GLY A 361 2.71 3.89 15.14
CA GLY A 361 1.80 4.55 16.08
C GLY A 361 0.80 5.41 15.33
N LEU A 362 -0.49 5.23 15.61
CA LEU A 362 -1.57 5.96 14.95
C LEU A 362 -2.02 7.16 15.78
N THR A 363 -2.16 6.95 17.09
CA THR A 363 -2.51 8.00 18.05
C THR A 363 -1.44 8.14 19.12
N SER A 364 -1.33 9.31 19.74
CA SER A 364 -0.54 9.54 20.95
C SER A 364 -1.44 9.64 22.19
N ILE A 365 -0.91 9.26 23.35
CA ILE A 365 -1.54 9.48 24.66
C ILE A 365 -0.54 10.09 25.64
N GLY A 366 -0.97 11.11 26.38
CA GLY A 366 -0.15 11.80 27.37
C GLY A 366 -0.29 13.31 27.29
N ALA A 367 0.54 14.03 28.05
CA ALA A 367 0.70 15.47 27.92
C ALA A 367 1.17 15.85 26.49
N ASP A 368 1.16 17.13 26.15
CA ASP A 368 1.60 17.58 24.84
C ASP A 368 3.04 17.12 24.54
N ASN A 369 3.25 16.54 23.36
CA ASN A 369 4.49 15.86 22.92
C ASN A 369 4.79 14.51 23.60
N ALA A 370 3.79 13.84 24.20
CA ALA A 370 3.97 12.47 24.66
C ALA A 370 4.18 11.50 23.47
N ASN A 371 5.19 10.64 23.59
CA ASN A 371 5.59 9.69 22.54
C ASN A 371 5.05 8.27 22.80
N TYR A 372 3.90 8.14 23.46
CA TYR A 372 3.27 6.86 23.74
C TYR A 372 2.07 6.65 22.82
N SER A 373 1.97 5.48 22.18
CA SER A 373 0.86 5.20 21.27
C SER A 373 -0.28 4.43 21.92
N ALA A 374 -1.45 5.05 22.02
CA ALA A 374 -2.66 4.35 22.45
C ALA A 374 -3.13 3.36 21.37
N ASP A 375 -3.08 3.80 20.10
CA ASP A 375 -3.41 2.99 18.93
C ASP A 375 -2.19 2.75 18.07
N TYR A 376 -2.04 1.53 17.57
CA TYR A 376 -1.02 1.23 16.57
C TYR A 376 -1.50 0.22 15.54
N LEU A 377 -0.82 0.23 14.41
CA LEU A 377 -1.02 -0.74 13.34
C LEU A 377 0.23 -1.57 13.16
N TRP A 378 0.09 -2.89 13.20
CA TRP A 378 1.13 -3.84 12.84
C TRP A 378 0.70 -4.62 11.60
N GLN A 379 1.63 -5.08 10.78
CA GLN A 379 1.33 -5.94 9.64
C GLN A 379 2.21 -7.18 9.65
N TYR A 380 1.63 -8.33 9.32
CA TYR A 380 2.40 -9.56 9.16
C TYR A 380 3.34 -9.43 7.95
N PRO A 381 4.66 -9.61 8.13
CA PRO A 381 5.61 -9.45 7.05
C PRO A 381 5.47 -10.58 6.03
N THR A 382 5.28 -10.20 4.77
CA THR A 382 5.22 -11.10 3.60
C THR A 382 6.04 -10.50 2.48
N LEU A 383 6.51 -11.33 1.55
CA LEU A 383 7.35 -10.87 0.43
C LEU A 383 6.64 -9.80 -0.42
N ASP A 384 5.35 -9.99 -0.67
CA ASP A 384 4.50 -9.12 -1.49
C ASP A 384 3.68 -8.13 -0.66
N GLY A 385 3.87 -8.09 0.66
CA GLY A 385 3.12 -7.20 1.54
C GLY A 385 1.62 -7.52 1.66
N SER A 386 1.19 -8.71 1.22
CA SER A 386 -0.21 -9.18 1.31
C SER A 386 -0.66 -9.58 2.72
N GLY A 387 0.27 -9.69 3.67
CA GLY A 387 0.01 -10.05 5.06
C GLY A 387 -1.03 -9.13 5.71
N GLY A 388 -1.84 -9.72 6.58
CA GLY A 388 -2.91 -9.07 7.29
C GLY A 388 -2.40 -8.00 8.27
N LYS A 389 -3.24 -6.99 8.50
CA LYS A 389 -2.94 -5.92 9.45
C LYS A 389 -3.68 -6.17 10.76
N VAL A 390 -3.03 -5.80 11.85
CA VAL A 390 -3.56 -5.84 13.20
C VAL A 390 -3.63 -4.42 13.74
N PHE A 391 -4.85 -3.88 13.84
CA PHE A 391 -5.11 -2.63 14.54
C PHE A 391 -5.21 -2.96 16.03
N VAL A 392 -4.43 -2.31 16.87
CA VAL A 392 -4.45 -2.53 18.33
C VAL A 392 -4.78 -1.23 19.03
N HIS A 393 -5.88 -1.25 19.77
CA HIS A 393 -6.34 -0.21 20.68
C HIS A 393 -6.04 -0.62 22.13
N ASN A 394 -5.32 0.25 22.85
CA ASN A 394 -5.00 0.05 24.27
C ASN A 394 -6.03 0.78 25.15
N GLY A 395 -7.30 0.42 25.07
CA GLY A 395 -8.36 1.22 25.66
C GLY A 395 -9.71 0.52 25.85
N ASP A 396 -10.76 1.33 25.98
CA ASP A 396 -12.14 0.82 26.14
C ASP A 396 -12.77 0.55 24.77
N ASN A 397 -13.98 -0.02 24.73
CA ASN A 397 -14.60 -0.46 23.49
C ASN A 397 -14.81 0.68 22.48
N MET A 398 -14.06 0.62 21.37
CA MET A 398 -14.08 1.61 20.28
C MET A 398 -15.45 1.81 19.63
N VAL A 399 -16.39 0.86 19.77
CA VAL A 399 -17.73 0.91 19.14
C VAL A 399 -18.54 2.15 19.52
N ARG A 400 -18.20 2.79 20.64
CA ARG A 400 -18.90 3.97 21.18
C ARG A 400 -18.40 5.29 20.61
N TYR A 401 -17.31 5.26 19.84
CA TYR A 401 -16.57 6.46 19.46
C TYR A 401 -16.84 6.86 18.00
N PRO A 402 -16.90 8.17 17.71
CA PRO A 402 -17.06 9.25 18.70
C PRO A 402 -18.45 9.14 19.34
N ASP A 403 -18.63 9.66 20.53
CA ASP A 403 -19.91 9.55 21.25
C ASP A 403 -20.90 10.67 20.91
N HIS A 404 -20.51 11.55 20.00
CA HIS A 404 -21.26 12.74 19.57
C HIS A 404 -20.95 13.08 18.10
N GLY A 405 -21.63 14.11 17.59
CA GLY A 405 -21.45 14.60 16.22
C GLY A 405 -22.20 13.78 15.16
N GLU A 406 -22.02 14.16 13.90
CA GLU A 406 -22.67 13.53 12.74
C GLU A 406 -22.20 12.09 12.52
N HIS A 407 -20.95 11.79 12.88
CA HIS A 407 -20.31 10.48 12.71
C HIS A 407 -20.28 9.65 13.99
N LYS A 408 -21.22 9.88 14.91
CA LYS A 408 -21.33 9.13 16.17
C LYS A 408 -21.26 7.61 15.95
N GLU A 409 -20.52 6.90 16.81
CA GLU A 409 -20.37 5.43 16.85
C GLU A 409 -19.70 4.80 15.62
N CYS A 410 -19.08 5.62 14.75
CA CYS A 410 -18.59 5.16 13.46
C CYS A 410 -17.12 4.71 13.42
N LEU A 411 -16.33 4.86 14.50
CA LEU A 411 -14.90 4.59 14.46
C LEU A 411 -14.57 3.15 14.01
N VAL A 412 -15.26 2.14 14.55
CA VAL A 412 -15.03 0.74 14.17
C VAL A 412 -15.37 0.49 12.71
N ARG A 413 -16.44 1.11 12.19
CA ARG A 413 -16.78 1.07 10.76
C ARG A 413 -15.65 1.68 9.93
N ASP A 414 -15.17 2.86 10.30
CA ASP A 414 -14.13 3.57 9.54
C ASP A 414 -12.81 2.81 9.52
N ILE A 415 -12.41 2.20 10.65
CA ILE A 415 -11.27 1.27 10.70
C ILE A 415 -11.48 0.11 9.75
N CYS A 416 -12.64 -0.54 9.77
CA CYS A 416 -12.94 -1.68 8.89
C CYS A 416 -12.88 -1.27 7.41
N VAL A 417 -13.51 -0.16 7.05
CA VAL A 417 -13.52 0.38 5.68
C VAL A 417 -12.10 0.72 5.23
N GLY A 418 -11.29 1.36 6.07
CA GLY A 418 -9.89 1.67 5.78
C GLY A 418 -9.05 0.40 5.56
N LEU A 419 -9.20 -0.61 6.42
CA LEU A 419 -8.48 -1.89 6.28
C LEU A 419 -8.81 -2.61 4.97
N MET A 420 -10.06 -2.51 4.49
CA MET A 420 -10.47 -3.10 3.22
C MET A 420 -10.06 -2.28 2.01
N LYS A 421 -10.20 -0.95 2.08
CA LYS A 421 -9.76 -0.02 1.03
C LYS A 421 -8.25 -0.14 0.78
N TYR A 422 -7.46 -0.24 1.85
CA TYR A 422 -6.00 -0.29 1.81
C TYR A 422 -5.44 -1.67 2.11
N ARG A 423 -6.19 -2.74 1.81
CA ARG A 423 -5.79 -4.12 2.14
C ARG A 423 -4.41 -4.49 1.60
N LYS A 424 -4.09 -4.02 0.39
CA LYS A 424 -2.81 -4.26 -0.30
C LYS A 424 -1.70 -3.24 0.02
N ALA A 425 -1.97 -2.19 0.81
CA ALA A 425 -0.93 -1.26 1.22
C ALA A 425 0.00 -1.90 2.26
N VAL A 426 1.29 -1.58 2.22
CA VAL A 426 2.30 -2.13 3.16
C VAL A 426 2.59 -1.15 4.30
N VAL A 427 2.84 -1.68 5.50
CA VAL A 427 3.20 -0.97 6.74
C VAL A 427 4.66 -1.29 7.10
N PRO A 428 5.51 -0.29 7.42
CA PRO A 428 5.23 1.15 7.34
C PRO A 428 5.14 1.60 5.88
N PHE A 429 4.21 2.52 5.63
CA PHE A 429 4.06 3.15 4.33
C PHE A 429 5.15 4.21 4.18
N ALA A 430 5.98 4.19 3.13
CA ALA A 430 7.05 5.19 2.98
C ALA A 430 6.55 6.64 2.93
N GLY A 431 5.29 6.85 2.49
CA GLY A 431 4.64 8.17 2.54
C GLY A 431 4.36 8.69 3.96
N VAL A 432 4.54 7.88 5.01
CA VAL A 432 4.31 8.25 6.43
C VAL A 432 5.62 8.62 7.13
N GLN A 433 6.79 8.28 6.57
CA GLN A 433 8.07 8.50 7.24
C GLN A 433 8.70 9.87 7.02
N VAL A 434 8.01 10.81 6.35
CA VAL A 434 8.51 12.18 6.18
C VAL A 434 7.67 13.17 6.98
N LYS A 435 7.85 13.13 8.29
CA LYS A 435 7.79 14.34 9.12
C LYS A 435 9.11 14.39 9.89
N GLU A 436 10.06 15.16 9.38
CA GLU A 436 11.20 15.66 10.18
C GLU A 436 10.71 16.70 11.18
#